data_AF-A0A4R7TJM4-F1
#
_entry.id   AF-A0A4R7TJM4-F1
#
_cell.length_a   1.000
_cell.length_b   1.000
_cell.length_c   1.000
_cell.angle_alpha   90.00
_cell.angle_beta   90.00
_cell.angle_gamma   90.00
#
_symmetry.space_group_name_H-M   'P 1'
#
loop_
_entity.id
_entity.type
_entity.pdbx_description
1 polymer ?
#
loop_
_entity_poly.entity_id
_entity_poly.type
_entity_poly.pdbx_seq_one_letter_code
_entity_poly.pdbx_strand_id
1 'polypeptide(L)'
;MTTLERWHVGPWTTHGTPPGEPFEPGRRRTPDELNFDVVGLARILGRRLSGREELQVRLWQNELRPTHTRLCGVHTLADPENSEQLRTAVLEALAWLAERAPAGYEFVYTDAVYLRPLTDLSAEVVTVDAVVQLAAERGDALPADRLAASQVRRSAAGWFAGDAVCNWSGPYPSAEEAADAVRAARVELANQLVEAGHADLAATASRWPEVHVEDQADQAATK
;
A
#
# COMPACT_ATOMS: atom_id res chain seq x y z
N MET A 1 0.52 -5.44 14.45
CA MET A 1 -0.19 -4.98 13.24
C MET A 1 0.76 -4.13 12.41
N THR A 2 1.49 -4.76 11.50
CA THR A 2 2.23 -4.07 10.43
C THR A 2 1.36 -4.14 9.18
N THR A 3 0.38 -3.24 9.08
CA THR A 3 -0.38 -3.02 7.85
C THR A 3 0.60 -2.53 6.79
N LEU A 4 0.82 -3.33 5.74
CA LEU A 4 1.68 -2.93 4.64
C LEU A 4 1.07 -1.77 3.87
N GLU A 5 1.95 -0.83 3.55
CA GLU A 5 1.85 0.26 2.59
C GLU A 5 0.46 0.87 2.41
N ARG A 6 0.11 1.70 3.40
CA ARG A 6 -0.82 2.80 3.18
C ARG A 6 -0.19 3.74 2.15
N TRP A 7 -0.73 3.76 0.93
CA TRP A 7 -0.35 4.76 -0.06
C TRP A 7 -0.92 6.11 0.38
N HIS A 8 -0.06 6.88 1.05
CA HIS A 8 -0.41 8.11 1.72
C HIS A 8 -0.34 9.30 0.76
N VAL A 9 -1.51 9.90 0.47
CA VAL A 9 -1.65 11.07 -0.41
C VAL A 9 -1.69 12.39 0.39
N GLY A 10 -0.92 12.49 1.48
CA GLY A 10 -0.56 13.78 2.10
C GLY A 10 -0.51 13.81 3.64
N PRO A 11 0.37 14.64 4.25
CA PRO A 11 0.96 14.42 5.59
C PRO A 11 0.04 14.54 6.83
N TRP A 12 -1.27 14.69 6.68
CA TRP A 12 -2.08 15.29 7.76
C TRP A 12 -3.43 14.60 8.06
N THR A 13 -3.77 13.47 7.43
CA THR A 13 -4.95 12.65 7.79
C THR A 13 -4.75 11.17 7.51
N THR A 14 -5.18 10.30 8.41
CA THR A 14 -5.10 8.84 8.22
C THR A 14 -6.33 8.23 7.53
N HIS A 15 -7.48 8.92 7.51
CA HIS A 15 -8.76 8.41 7.01
C HIS A 15 -9.63 9.53 6.39
N GLY A 16 -10.43 9.19 5.40
CA GLY A 16 -11.56 9.98 4.92
C GLY A 16 -12.85 9.60 5.64
N THR A 17 -13.94 10.29 5.31
CA THR A 17 -15.26 10.05 5.90
C THR A 17 -16.01 9.01 5.06
N PRO A 18 -16.33 7.82 5.60
CA PRO A 18 -17.14 6.83 4.91
C PRO A 18 -18.54 7.37 4.56
N PRO A 19 -19.19 6.83 3.52
CA PRO A 19 -20.59 7.13 3.24
C PRO A 19 -21.48 6.88 4.47
N GLY A 20 -22.23 7.91 4.90
CA GLY A 20 -23.17 7.82 6.01
C GLY A 20 -22.60 8.15 7.40
N GLU A 21 -21.29 8.37 7.53
CA GLU A 21 -20.69 8.86 8.77
C GLU A 21 -20.69 10.40 8.85
N PRO A 22 -20.78 10.98 10.07
CA PRO A 22 -20.70 12.42 10.24
C PRO A 22 -19.29 12.94 9.91
N PHE A 23 -19.23 14.13 9.30
CA PHE A 23 -17.95 14.77 9.01
C PHE A 23 -17.21 15.17 10.28
N GLU A 24 -15.92 14.89 10.32
CA GLU A 24 -15.01 15.32 11.38
C GLU A 24 -13.94 16.29 10.82
N PRO A 25 -14.28 17.59 10.67
CA PRO A 25 -13.34 18.60 10.21
C PRO A 25 -12.01 18.58 10.96
N GLY A 26 -10.90 18.67 10.23
CA GLY A 26 -9.55 18.66 10.78
C GLY A 26 -9.06 17.28 11.25
N ARG A 27 -9.89 16.23 11.15
CA ARG A 27 -9.51 14.85 11.52
C ARG A 27 -9.62 13.88 10.36
N ARG A 28 -10.66 13.99 9.55
CA ARG A 28 -10.93 13.11 8.41
C ARG A 28 -11.16 13.92 7.16
N ARG A 29 -10.75 13.39 6.00
CA ARG A 29 -11.09 14.00 4.71
C ARG A 29 -12.58 13.91 4.40
N THR A 30 -13.10 14.89 3.67
CA THR A 30 -14.44 14.78 3.09
C THR A 30 -14.46 13.71 1.98
N PRO A 31 -15.64 13.23 1.54
CA PRO A 31 -15.75 12.32 0.41
C PRO A 31 -15.09 12.87 -0.86
N ASP A 32 -15.24 14.16 -1.16
CA ASP A 32 -14.62 14.77 -2.34
C ASP A 32 -13.10 14.87 -2.21
N GLU A 33 -12.58 15.25 -1.04
CA GLU A 33 -11.15 15.26 -0.78
C GLU A 33 -10.54 13.85 -0.89
N LEU A 34 -11.22 12.84 -0.37
CA LEU A 34 -10.80 11.44 -0.44
C LEU A 34 -10.83 10.93 -1.89
N ASN A 35 -11.92 11.19 -2.61
CA ASN A 35 -12.08 10.84 -4.02
C ASN A 35 -10.96 11.48 -4.87
N PHE A 36 -10.64 12.74 -4.61
CA PHE A 36 -9.57 13.45 -5.31
C PHE A 36 -8.19 12.81 -5.06
N ASP A 37 -7.92 12.34 -3.83
CA ASP A 37 -6.68 11.62 -3.52
C ASP A 37 -6.54 10.31 -4.32
N VAL A 38 -7.63 9.55 -4.52
CA VAL A 38 -7.60 8.31 -5.31
C VAL A 38 -7.23 8.61 -6.77
N VAL A 39 -7.83 9.65 -7.35
CA VAL A 39 -7.46 10.11 -8.70
C VAL A 39 -5.99 10.54 -8.73
N GLY A 40 -5.52 11.25 -7.71
CA GLY A 40 -4.12 11.62 -7.54
C GLY A 40 -3.17 10.42 -7.48
N LEU A 41 -3.50 9.39 -6.70
CA LEU A 41 -2.73 8.16 -6.56
C LEU A 41 -2.57 7.43 -7.90
N ALA A 42 -3.67 7.22 -8.63
CA ALA A 42 -3.61 6.59 -9.95
C ALA A 42 -2.67 7.34 -10.91
N ARG A 43 -2.66 8.68 -10.86
CA ARG A 43 -1.74 9.50 -11.66
C ARG A 43 -0.29 9.36 -11.23
N ILE A 44 -0.01 9.38 -9.93
CA ILE A 44 1.34 9.17 -9.37
C ILE A 44 1.88 7.81 -9.81
N LEU A 45 1.03 6.79 -9.85
CA LEU A 45 1.37 5.45 -10.32
C LEU A 45 1.38 5.30 -11.85
N GLY A 46 1.14 6.37 -12.60
CA GLY A 46 1.35 6.42 -14.05
C GLY A 46 0.09 6.43 -14.92
N ARG A 47 -1.12 6.52 -14.35
CA ARG A 47 -2.35 6.73 -15.14
C ARG A 47 -2.26 8.07 -15.87
N ARG A 48 -2.26 8.03 -17.20
CA ARG A 48 -2.33 9.21 -18.05
C ARG A 48 -3.77 9.65 -18.22
N LEU A 49 -3.97 10.97 -18.17
CA LEU A 49 -5.25 11.61 -18.41
C LEU A 49 -5.23 12.33 -19.78
N SER A 50 -6.39 12.43 -20.43
CA SER A 50 -6.58 13.29 -21.59
C SER A 50 -6.51 14.77 -21.19
N GLY A 51 -6.36 15.66 -22.19
CA GLY A 51 -6.30 17.11 -21.93
C GLY A 51 -7.56 17.66 -21.25
N ARG A 52 -8.75 17.09 -21.54
CA ARG A 52 -10.00 17.48 -20.90
C ARG A 52 -10.03 17.03 -19.43
N GLU A 53 -9.63 15.79 -19.15
CA GLU A 53 -9.56 15.26 -17.79
C GLU A 53 -8.54 16.03 -16.94
N GLU A 54 -7.39 16.39 -17.51
CA GLU A 54 -6.39 17.22 -16.82
C GLU A 54 -6.93 18.60 -16.43
N LEU A 55 -7.70 19.25 -17.32
CA LEU A 55 -8.36 20.51 -16.99
C LEU A 55 -9.39 20.33 -15.87
N GLN A 56 -10.19 19.27 -15.93
CA GLN A 56 -11.19 18.97 -14.91
C GLN A 56 -10.53 18.71 -13.54
N VAL A 57 -9.45 17.94 -13.49
CA VAL A 57 -8.68 17.68 -12.27
C VAL A 57 -8.12 18.99 -11.68
N ARG A 58 -7.67 19.93 -12.51
CA ARG A 58 -7.21 21.25 -12.04
C ARG A 58 -8.34 22.09 -11.47
N LEU A 59 -9.55 22.00 -12.03
CA LEU A 59 -10.73 22.68 -11.49
C LEU A 59 -11.07 22.14 -10.10
N TRP A 60 -11.20 20.81 -9.96
CA TRP A 60 -11.40 20.18 -8.65
C TRP A 60 -10.29 20.52 -7.68
N GLN A 61 -9.03 20.52 -8.13
CA GLN A 61 -7.90 20.92 -7.30
C GLN A 61 -8.07 22.34 -6.78
N ASN A 62 -8.49 23.31 -7.60
CA ASN A 62 -8.66 24.68 -7.16
C ASN A 62 -9.77 24.83 -6.11
N GLU A 63 -10.84 24.04 -6.21
CA GLU A 63 -11.96 24.06 -5.26
C GLU A 63 -11.65 23.30 -3.96
N LEU A 64 -10.92 22.18 -4.07
CA LEU A 64 -10.58 21.32 -2.93
C LEU A 64 -9.26 21.69 -2.25
N ARG A 65 -8.42 22.51 -2.89
CA ARG A 65 -7.13 22.90 -2.30
C ARG A 65 -7.36 23.76 -1.07
N PRO A 66 -6.73 23.42 0.06
CA PRO A 66 -6.77 24.29 1.22
C PRO A 66 -6.13 25.64 0.90
N THR A 67 -6.86 26.73 1.12
CA THR A 67 -6.25 28.07 1.28
C THR A 67 -5.36 28.10 2.54
N HIS A 68 -5.56 27.15 3.47
CA HIS A 68 -4.76 26.98 4.68
C HIS A 68 -4.28 25.52 4.80
N THR A 69 -2.97 25.28 4.70
CA THR A 69 -2.31 23.96 4.57
C THR A 69 -2.50 22.95 5.73
N ARG A 70 -3.37 23.24 6.69
CA ARG A 70 -3.53 22.48 7.94
C ARG A 70 -4.94 21.96 8.23
N LEU A 71 -5.93 22.25 7.39
CA LEU A 71 -7.31 21.83 7.61
C LEU A 71 -7.77 20.92 6.47
N CYS A 72 -7.94 19.64 6.78
CA CYS A 72 -8.63 18.62 6.00
C CYS A 72 -10.10 18.53 6.44
N GLY A 73 -10.96 17.87 5.69
CA GLY A 73 -12.34 17.59 6.11
C GLY A 73 -13.25 18.80 6.04
N VAL A 74 -12.86 19.83 5.29
CA VAL A 74 -13.59 21.11 5.22
C VAL A 74 -13.91 21.52 3.79
N HIS A 75 -13.30 20.89 2.79
CA HIS A 75 -13.55 21.21 1.38
C HIS A 75 -14.47 20.17 0.76
N THR A 76 -15.51 20.63 0.07
CA THR A 76 -16.43 19.84 -0.74
C THR A 76 -16.70 20.67 -1.98
N LEU A 77 -16.87 20.02 -3.13
CA LEU A 77 -17.18 20.71 -4.37
C LEU A 77 -18.55 21.39 -4.20
N ALA A 78 -18.63 22.67 -4.60
CA ALA A 78 -19.85 23.44 -4.41
C ALA A 78 -20.98 22.98 -5.34
N ASP A 79 -20.62 22.48 -6.51
CA ASP A 79 -21.53 21.97 -7.52
C ASP A 79 -21.70 20.44 -7.36
N PRO A 80 -22.91 19.94 -7.06
CA PRO A 80 -23.18 18.50 -6.99
C PRO A 80 -22.84 17.74 -8.27
N GLU A 81 -22.93 18.38 -9.44
CA GLU A 81 -22.53 17.75 -10.70
C GLU A 81 -21.02 17.47 -10.72
N ASN A 82 -20.21 18.40 -10.19
CA ASN A 82 -18.77 18.19 -10.06
C ASN A 82 -18.42 17.08 -9.06
N SER A 83 -19.13 16.96 -7.93
CA SER A 83 -18.95 15.84 -7.00
C SER A 83 -19.28 14.50 -7.65
N GLU A 84 -20.33 14.44 -8.48
CA GLU A 84 -20.71 13.21 -9.18
C GLU A 84 -19.72 12.84 -10.30
N GLN A 85 -19.21 13.84 -11.03
CA GLN A 85 -18.13 13.62 -12.01
C GLN A 85 -16.85 13.12 -11.32
N LEU A 86 -16.49 13.70 -10.17
CA LEU A 86 -15.33 13.26 -9.40
C LEU A 86 -15.52 11.81 -8.90
N ARG A 87 -16.70 11.47 -8.40
CA ARG A 87 -17.05 10.10 -7.99
C ARG A 87 -16.91 9.12 -9.15
N THR A 88 -17.31 9.50 -10.37
CA THR A 88 -17.15 8.68 -11.57
C THR A 88 -15.66 8.48 -11.90
N ALA A 89 -14.86 9.55 -11.87
CA ALA A 89 -13.42 9.49 -12.12
C ALA A 89 -12.68 8.59 -11.11
N VAL A 90 -13.15 8.51 -9.86
CA VAL A 90 -12.63 7.57 -8.86
C VAL A 90 -12.87 6.12 -9.26
N LEU A 91 -14.05 5.78 -9.75
CA LEU A 91 -14.35 4.40 -10.16
C LEU A 91 -13.43 3.95 -11.30
N GLU A 92 -13.16 4.84 -12.26
CA GLU A 92 -12.19 4.59 -13.33
C GLU A 92 -10.77 4.45 -12.79
N ALA A 93 -10.38 5.31 -11.86
CA ALA A 93 -9.07 5.25 -11.22
C ALA A 93 -8.88 3.94 -10.43
N LEU A 94 -9.90 3.50 -9.68
CA LEU A 94 -9.88 2.24 -8.93
C LEU A 94 -9.82 1.03 -9.85
N ALA A 95 -10.59 1.01 -10.94
CA ALA A 95 -10.50 -0.05 -11.95
C ALA A 95 -9.09 -0.11 -12.54
N TRP A 96 -8.51 1.03 -12.89
CA TRP A 96 -7.15 1.12 -13.41
C TRP A 96 -6.08 0.65 -12.41
N LEU A 97 -6.25 0.97 -11.12
CA LEU A 97 -5.39 0.53 -10.03
C LEU A 97 -5.51 -0.98 -9.81
N ALA A 98 -6.72 -1.53 -9.81
CA ALA A 98 -6.97 -2.95 -9.63
C ALA A 98 -6.29 -3.81 -10.71
N GLU A 99 -6.30 -3.36 -11.97
CA GLU A 99 -5.57 -4.02 -13.06
C GLU A 99 -4.04 -4.08 -12.87
N ARG A 100 -3.50 -3.23 -11.98
CA ARG A 100 -2.06 -3.04 -11.75
C ARG A 100 -1.63 -3.39 -10.34
N ALA A 101 -2.52 -4.00 -9.56
CA ALA A 101 -2.14 -4.52 -8.26
C ALA A 101 -0.99 -5.54 -8.43
N PRO A 102 0.07 -5.47 -7.62
CA PRO A 102 1.10 -6.50 -7.60
C PRO A 102 0.49 -7.89 -7.37
N ALA A 103 1.13 -8.93 -7.90
CA ALA A 103 0.64 -10.30 -7.76
C ALA A 103 0.46 -10.67 -6.28
N GLY A 104 -0.70 -11.26 -5.96
CA GLY A 104 -1.06 -11.61 -4.58
C GLY A 104 -1.50 -10.43 -3.71
N TYR A 105 -1.76 -9.26 -4.30
CA TYR A 105 -2.32 -8.09 -3.63
C TYR A 105 -3.56 -7.56 -4.35
N GLU A 106 -4.33 -6.74 -3.64
CA GLU A 106 -5.44 -5.96 -4.18
C GLU A 106 -5.48 -4.55 -3.60
N PHE A 107 -5.99 -3.60 -4.39
CA PHE A 107 -6.33 -2.28 -3.87
C PHE A 107 -7.74 -2.30 -3.28
N VAL A 108 -7.87 -1.90 -2.01
CA VAL A 108 -9.16 -1.79 -1.32
C VAL A 108 -9.44 -0.33 -1.03
N TYR A 109 -10.67 0.12 -1.31
CA TYR A 109 -11.15 1.46 -1.00
C TYR A 109 -12.24 1.40 0.08
N THR A 110 -11.93 1.94 1.26
CA THR A 110 -12.89 2.11 2.36
C THR A 110 -12.98 3.59 2.74
N ASP A 111 -12.31 3.96 3.82
CA ASP A 111 -11.99 5.30 4.29
C ASP A 111 -10.61 5.75 3.83
N ALA A 112 -9.81 4.85 3.25
CA ALA A 112 -8.61 5.17 2.49
C ALA A 112 -8.42 4.13 1.37
N VAL A 113 -7.39 4.33 0.55
CA VAL A 113 -6.94 3.30 -0.39
C VAL A 113 -5.80 2.52 0.26
N TYR A 114 -5.96 1.21 0.34
CA TYR A 114 -4.99 0.27 0.90
C TYR A 114 -4.53 -0.70 -0.16
N LEU A 115 -3.24 -1.06 -0.13
CA LEU A 115 -2.78 -2.27 -0.77
C LEU A 115 -2.85 -3.41 0.26
N ARG A 116 -3.69 -4.41 0.03
CA ARG A 116 -3.92 -5.53 0.95
C ARG A 116 -3.44 -6.84 0.33
N PRO A 117 -2.77 -7.74 1.08
CA PRO A 117 -2.46 -9.07 0.58
C PRO A 117 -3.74 -9.89 0.38
N LEU A 118 -3.80 -10.66 -0.71
CA LEU A 118 -4.85 -11.63 -0.96
C LEU A 118 -4.66 -12.86 -0.07
N THR A 119 -5.69 -13.22 0.69
CA THR A 119 -5.65 -14.37 1.62
C THR A 119 -6.10 -15.68 0.99
N ASP A 120 -6.26 -15.73 -0.34
CA ASP A 120 -6.59 -16.95 -1.08
C ASP A 120 -5.35 -17.85 -1.20
N LEU A 121 -5.26 -18.87 -0.34
CA LEU A 121 -4.17 -19.83 -0.34
C LEU A 121 -4.15 -20.74 -1.59
N SER A 122 -5.16 -20.67 -2.45
CA SER A 122 -5.19 -21.38 -3.75
C SER A 122 -4.62 -20.57 -4.91
N ALA A 123 -4.35 -19.28 -4.70
CA ALA A 123 -3.78 -18.40 -5.72
C ALA A 123 -2.40 -18.87 -6.20
N GLU A 124 -2.04 -18.54 -7.45
CA GLU A 124 -0.73 -18.88 -8.02
C GLU A 124 0.43 -18.24 -7.22
N VAL A 125 0.22 -17.02 -6.74
CA VAL A 125 1.14 -16.30 -5.87
C VAL A 125 0.47 -16.08 -4.52
N VAL A 126 1.15 -16.48 -3.44
CA VAL A 126 0.72 -16.22 -2.07
C VAL A 126 1.80 -15.36 -1.43
N THR A 127 1.47 -14.15 -1.02
CA THR A 127 2.44 -13.23 -0.44
C THR A 127 2.81 -13.70 0.97
N VAL A 128 4.06 -13.47 1.37
CA VAL A 128 4.49 -13.76 2.75
C VAL A 128 3.63 -12.97 3.74
N ASP A 129 3.22 -11.77 3.35
CA ASP A 129 2.31 -10.91 4.09
C ASP A 129 0.91 -11.52 4.31
N ALA A 130 0.34 -12.20 3.31
CA ALA A 130 -0.90 -12.95 3.48
C ALA A 130 -0.74 -14.08 4.51
N VAL A 131 0.40 -14.78 4.46
CA VAL A 131 0.72 -15.88 5.38
C VAL A 131 0.87 -15.36 6.81
N VAL A 132 1.65 -14.29 7.01
CA VAL A 132 1.83 -13.64 8.31
C VAL A 132 0.50 -13.14 8.87
N GLN A 133 -0.33 -12.52 8.02
CA GLN A 133 -1.65 -12.05 8.42
C GLN A 133 -2.54 -13.21 8.88
N LEU A 134 -2.63 -14.29 8.09
CA LEU A 134 -3.46 -15.45 8.42
C LEU A 134 -2.97 -16.17 9.68
N ALA A 135 -1.65 -16.29 9.88
CA ALA A 135 -1.08 -16.84 11.12
C ALA A 135 -1.45 -15.98 12.33
N ALA A 136 -1.36 -14.65 12.20
CA ALA A 136 -1.76 -13.71 13.24
C ALA A 136 -3.27 -13.78 13.58
N GLU A 137 -4.12 -13.92 12.56
CA GLU A 137 -5.57 -14.13 12.76
C GLU A 137 -5.88 -15.44 13.49
N ARG A 138 -5.02 -16.45 13.36
CA ARG A 138 -5.10 -17.72 14.10
C ARG A 138 -4.49 -17.66 15.50
N GLY A 139 -3.90 -16.53 15.89
CA GLY A 139 -3.38 -16.29 17.23
C GLY A 139 -1.86 -16.42 17.38
N ASP A 140 -1.12 -16.59 16.28
CA ASP A 140 0.33 -16.74 16.32
C ASP A 140 1.06 -15.44 15.98
N ALA A 141 2.22 -15.26 16.61
CA ALA A 141 3.16 -14.20 16.27
C ALA A 141 4.53 -14.84 16.14
N LEU A 142 4.96 -15.12 14.91
CA LEU A 142 6.13 -15.93 14.66
C LEU A 142 7.37 -15.01 14.60
N PRO A 143 8.49 -15.39 15.25
CA PRO A 143 9.68 -14.54 15.29
C PRO A 143 10.22 -14.14 13.91
N ALA A 144 10.07 -15.00 12.90
CA ALA A 144 10.60 -14.77 11.56
C ALA A 144 9.74 -13.83 10.69
N ASP A 145 8.47 -13.59 11.04
CA ASP A 145 7.46 -12.91 10.22
C ASP A 145 7.98 -11.63 9.55
N ARG A 146 8.57 -10.74 10.36
CA ARG A 146 8.99 -9.41 9.89
C ARG A 146 10.14 -9.46 8.90
N LEU A 147 11.13 -10.30 9.17
CA LEU A 147 12.29 -10.42 8.29
C LEU A 147 11.92 -11.20 7.02
N ALA A 148 11.05 -12.20 7.12
CA ALA A 148 10.57 -12.98 5.97
C ALA A 148 9.74 -12.14 4.99
N ALA A 149 8.97 -11.17 5.48
CA ALA A 149 8.18 -10.22 4.71
C ALA A 149 8.98 -8.99 4.22
N SER A 150 10.27 -8.90 4.54
CA SER A 150 11.09 -7.75 4.20
C SER A 150 11.48 -7.71 2.72
N GLN A 151 11.79 -6.51 2.24
CA GLN A 151 12.48 -6.26 0.98
C GLN A 151 13.93 -5.86 1.25
N VAL A 152 14.76 -5.80 0.21
CA VAL A 152 16.15 -5.36 0.31
C VAL A 152 16.26 -3.94 -0.21
N ARG A 153 16.86 -3.05 0.59
CA ARG A 153 17.05 -1.64 0.24
C ARG A 153 18.48 -1.18 0.44
N ARG A 154 18.90 -0.22 -0.40
CA ARG A 154 20.22 0.43 -0.28
C ARG A 154 20.14 1.70 0.57
N SER A 155 21.11 1.87 1.45
CA SER A 155 21.32 3.11 2.20
C SER A 155 22.78 3.59 2.09
N ALA A 156 23.07 4.75 2.67
CA ALA A 156 24.45 5.26 2.78
C ALA A 156 25.36 4.35 3.63
N ALA A 157 24.80 3.54 4.53
CA ALA A 157 25.54 2.67 5.43
C ALA A 157 25.71 1.22 4.91
N GLY A 158 25.11 0.88 3.77
CA GLY A 158 25.11 -0.48 3.21
C GLY A 158 23.70 -0.95 2.82
N TRP A 159 23.56 -2.26 2.62
CA TRP A 159 22.29 -2.91 2.26
C TRP A 159 21.54 -3.38 3.50
N PHE A 160 20.22 -3.26 3.49
CA PHE A 160 19.38 -3.63 4.62
C PHE A 160 18.21 -4.49 4.16
N ALA A 161 17.84 -5.47 4.97
CA ALA A 161 16.55 -6.15 4.87
C ALA A 161 15.56 -5.38 5.75
N GLY A 162 14.52 -4.82 5.13
CA GLY A 162 13.63 -3.87 5.76
C GLY A 162 12.42 -3.54 4.91
N ASP A 163 11.65 -2.57 5.39
CA ASP A 163 10.67 -1.85 4.60
C ASP A 163 11.06 -0.35 4.53
N ALA A 164 10.21 0.48 3.92
CA ALA A 164 10.46 1.92 3.82
C ALA A 164 10.64 2.61 5.19
N VAL A 165 10.00 2.09 6.24
CA VAL A 165 9.91 2.68 7.59
C VAL A 165 10.94 2.10 8.55
N CYS A 166 11.19 0.79 8.49
CA CYS A 166 11.94 0.05 9.48
C CYS A 166 13.04 -0.82 8.85
N ASN A 167 14.22 -0.80 9.46
CA ASN A 167 15.27 -1.80 9.20
C ASN A 167 15.10 -2.98 10.15
N TRP A 168 15.00 -4.18 9.60
CA TRP A 168 14.89 -5.41 10.39
C TRP A 168 16.23 -6.13 10.51
N SER A 169 17.12 -5.97 9.52
CA SER A 169 18.46 -6.55 9.56
C SER A 169 19.48 -5.83 8.67
N GLY A 170 20.77 -5.94 9.00
CA GLY A 170 21.89 -5.28 8.32
C GLY A 170 22.68 -4.31 9.23
N PRO A 171 23.63 -3.52 8.69
CA PRO A 171 24.00 -3.44 7.28
C PRO A 171 24.69 -4.71 6.75
N TYR A 172 24.39 -5.06 5.51
CA TYR A 172 25.04 -6.11 4.73
C TYR A 172 26.03 -5.51 3.71
N PRO A 173 27.13 -6.23 3.39
CA PRO A 173 28.09 -5.83 2.38
C PRO A 173 27.53 -5.76 0.95
N SER A 174 26.55 -6.62 0.63
CA SER A 174 25.96 -6.73 -0.71
C SER A 174 24.43 -6.88 -0.67
N ALA A 175 23.77 -6.58 -1.78
CA ALA A 175 22.34 -6.80 -1.95
C ALA A 175 21.97 -8.28 -1.82
N GLU A 176 22.83 -9.16 -2.35
CA GLU A 176 22.61 -10.61 -2.30
C GLU A 176 22.68 -11.14 -0.87
N GLU A 177 23.64 -10.67 -0.05
CA GLU A 177 23.70 -11.08 1.36
C GLU A 177 22.48 -10.60 2.16
N ALA A 178 21.95 -9.42 1.85
CA ALA A 178 20.69 -8.96 2.44
C ALA A 178 19.50 -9.81 1.96
N ALA A 179 19.48 -10.20 0.68
CA ALA A 179 18.44 -11.06 0.13
C ALA A 179 18.49 -12.47 0.74
N ASP A 180 19.69 -13.03 0.94
CA ASP A 180 19.91 -14.33 1.59
C ASP A 180 19.39 -14.33 3.03
N ALA A 181 19.55 -13.23 3.76
CA ALA A 181 18.98 -13.10 5.10
C ALA A 181 17.44 -13.17 5.08
N VAL A 182 16.78 -12.55 4.10
CA VAL A 182 15.32 -12.65 3.91
C VAL A 182 14.92 -14.07 3.51
N ARG A 183 15.64 -14.71 2.57
CA ARG A 183 15.37 -16.10 2.16
C ARG A 183 15.53 -17.08 3.32
N ALA A 184 16.56 -16.91 4.15
CA ALA A 184 16.75 -17.70 5.36
C ALA A 184 15.59 -17.51 6.35
N ALA A 185 15.14 -16.27 6.55
CA ALA A 185 13.97 -15.98 7.39
C ALA A 185 12.69 -16.60 6.83
N ARG A 186 12.53 -16.70 5.51
CA ARG A 186 11.39 -17.40 4.88
C ARG A 186 11.44 -18.91 5.13
N VAL A 187 12.60 -19.54 5.01
CA VAL A 187 12.76 -20.96 5.39
C VAL A 187 12.40 -21.18 6.86
N GLU A 188 12.90 -20.31 7.74
CA GLU A 188 12.58 -20.35 9.17
C GLU A 188 11.08 -20.14 9.44
N LEU A 189 10.44 -19.18 8.76
CA LEU A 189 8.99 -18.95 8.85
C LEU A 189 8.20 -20.20 8.47
N ALA A 190 8.58 -20.89 7.38
CA ALA A 190 7.91 -22.12 6.97
C ALA A 190 8.02 -23.22 8.04
N ASN A 191 9.18 -23.37 8.69
CA ASN A 191 9.36 -24.30 9.80
C ASN A 191 8.48 -23.91 11.01
N GLN A 192 8.51 -22.64 11.40
CA GLN A 192 7.71 -22.11 12.51
C GLN A 192 6.20 -22.31 12.28
N LEU A 193 5.72 -22.15 11.04
CA LEU A 193 4.34 -22.41 10.66
C LEU A 193 3.98 -23.90 10.83
N VAL A 194 4.85 -24.83 10.43
CA VAL A 194 4.62 -26.26 10.65
C VAL A 194 4.58 -26.59 12.14
N GLU A 195 5.51 -26.06 12.93
CA GLU A 195 5.58 -26.26 14.38
C GLU A 195 4.35 -25.70 15.11
N ALA A 196 3.81 -24.58 14.63
CA ALA A 196 2.57 -23.98 15.12
C ALA A 196 1.29 -24.69 14.64
N GLY A 197 1.40 -25.73 13.79
CA GLY A 197 0.26 -26.48 13.28
C GLY A 197 -0.39 -25.90 12.02
N HIS A 198 0.21 -24.89 11.39
CA HIS A 198 -0.26 -24.26 10.14
C HIS A 198 0.44 -24.82 8.91
N ALA A 199 0.41 -26.14 8.76
CA ALA A 199 1.02 -26.83 7.62
C ALA A 199 0.44 -26.37 6.27
N ASP A 200 -0.81 -25.92 6.25
CA ASP A 200 -1.47 -25.34 5.08
C ASP A 200 -0.83 -24.01 4.63
N LEU A 201 -0.46 -23.16 5.60
CA LEU A 201 0.27 -21.92 5.34
C LEU A 201 1.71 -22.20 4.90
N ALA A 202 2.40 -23.10 5.59
CA ALA A 202 3.77 -23.50 5.23
C ALA A 202 3.86 -24.11 3.83
N ALA A 203 2.84 -24.89 3.41
CA ALA A 203 2.79 -25.48 2.07
C ALA A 203 2.73 -24.45 0.92
N THR A 204 2.48 -23.17 1.23
CA THR A 204 2.51 -22.10 0.23
C THR A 204 3.91 -21.58 -0.10
N ALA A 205 4.96 -22.03 0.61
CA ALA A 205 6.33 -21.50 0.48
C ALA A 205 6.89 -21.49 -0.94
N SER A 206 6.53 -22.46 -1.79
CA SER A 206 6.97 -22.51 -3.19
C SER A 206 6.31 -21.47 -4.10
N ARG A 207 5.26 -20.80 -3.62
CA ARG A 207 4.50 -19.74 -4.31
C ARG A 207 4.74 -18.36 -3.71
N TRP A 208 5.65 -18.25 -2.74
CA TRP A 208 6.04 -16.95 -2.22
C TRP A 208 6.83 -16.18 -3.28
N PRO A 209 6.54 -14.88 -3.47
CA PRO A 209 7.24 -14.07 -4.47
C PRO A 209 8.72 -14.00 -4.14
N GLU A 210 9.60 -13.89 -5.13
CA GLU A 210 11.04 -13.69 -4.93
C GLU A 210 11.35 -12.46 -4.04
N VAL A 211 12.54 -12.44 -3.44
CA VAL A 211 12.96 -11.29 -2.61
C VAL A 211 13.18 -10.09 -3.51
N HIS A 212 12.38 -9.03 -3.31
CA HIS A 212 12.54 -7.78 -4.03
C HIS A 212 13.77 -7.02 -3.54
N VAL A 213 14.60 -6.57 -4.49
CA VAL A 213 15.76 -5.72 -4.24
C VAL A 213 15.48 -4.36 -4.89
N GLU A 214 15.33 -3.33 -4.07
CA GLU A 214 15.19 -1.95 -4.55
C GLU A 214 16.49 -1.50 -5.23
N ASP A 215 16.47 -1.37 -6.55
CA ASP A 215 17.57 -0.78 -7.31
C ASP A 215 17.48 0.76 -7.32
N GLN A 216 18.64 1.42 -7.30
CA GLN A 216 18.72 2.91 -7.25
C GLN A 216 18.03 3.62 -8.44
N ALA A 217 17.65 2.90 -9.49
CA ALA A 217 16.95 3.46 -10.65
C ALA A 217 15.52 3.93 -10.33
N ASP A 218 14.83 3.28 -9.39
CA ASP A 218 13.42 3.58 -9.09
C ASP A 218 13.24 4.85 -8.23
N GLN A 219 14.28 5.29 -7.53
CA GLN A 219 14.26 6.55 -6.77
C GLN A 219 14.42 7.80 -7.67
N ALA A 220 14.96 7.64 -8.88
CA ALA A 220 15.11 8.75 -9.83
C ALA A 220 13.83 9.01 -10.65
N ALA A 221 12.92 8.03 -10.73
CA ALA A 221 11.63 8.17 -11.42
C ALA A 221 10.55 8.87 -10.57
N THR A 222 10.81 9.07 -9.28
CA THR A 222 9.83 9.62 -8.31
C THR A 222 10.24 11.00 -7.75
N LYS A 223 11.11 11.74 -8.44
CA LYS A 223 11.46 13.14 -8.11
C LYS A 223 11.07 14.12 -9.21
#